data_AF-A0A6B8W7C7-F1
#
_entry.id   AF-A0A6B8W7C7-F1
#
_cell.length_a   1.000
_cell.length_b   1.000
_cell.length_c   1.000
_cell.angle_alpha   90.00
_cell.angle_beta   90.00
_cell.angle_gamma   90.00
#
_symmetry.space_group_name_H-M   'P 1'
#
loop_
_entity.id
_entity.type
_entity.pdbx_description
1 polymer ?
#
loop_
_entity_poly.entity_id
_entity_poly.type
_entity_poly.pdbx_seq_one_letter_code
_entity_poly.pdbx_strand_id
1 'polypeptide(L)'
;MFHVKPNFHVRIELSIPGAGSIIHVAELAEMDPQTCAMIRMIELDPSDVIRGAATQEKSTGMANTPNPVVPHPDTYADFPDIEHSFLTPEEFEGLWAEAMATFPGL
;
A
#
# COMPACT_ATOMS: atom_id res chain seq x y z
N MET A 1 -2.27 -29.86 1.17
CA MET A 1 -3.08 -28.82 0.51
C MET A 1 -2.39 -27.50 0.82
N PHE A 2 -1.70 -26.91 -0.14
CA PHE A 2 -1.10 -25.58 0.06
C PHE A 2 -2.26 -24.58 0.01
N HIS A 3 -2.67 -24.08 1.18
CA HIS A 3 -3.54 -22.90 1.20
C HIS A 3 -2.67 -21.73 0.77
N VAL A 4 -2.85 -21.26 -0.46
CA VAL A 4 -2.32 -19.97 -0.86
C VAL A 4 -3.09 -18.96 -0.01
N LYS A 5 -2.37 -18.23 0.84
CA LYS A 5 -2.99 -17.18 1.65
C LYS A 5 -3.47 -16.05 0.72
N PRO A 6 -4.63 -15.42 1.00
CA PRO A 6 -5.14 -14.33 0.18
C PRO A 6 -4.16 -13.17 0.08
N ASN A 7 -4.11 -12.55 -1.11
CA ASN A 7 -3.50 -11.24 -1.27
C ASN A 7 -4.61 -10.18 -1.36
N PHE A 8 -4.37 -9.03 -0.75
CA PHE A 8 -5.26 -7.88 -0.80
C PHE A 8 -4.55 -6.73 -1.49
N HIS A 9 -5.28 -6.01 -2.34
CA HIS A 9 -4.84 -4.74 -2.89
C HIS A 9 -5.71 -3.65 -2.29
N VAL A 10 -5.10 -2.69 -1.62
CA VAL A 10 -5.82 -1.65 -0.89
C VAL A 10 -5.27 -0.28 -1.23
N ARG A 11 -6.17 0.69 -1.33
CA ARG A 11 -5.87 2.12 -1.33
C ARG A 11 -6.32 2.68 0.00
N ILE A 12 -5.42 3.38 0.68
CA ILE A 12 -5.66 4.05 1.95
C ILE A 12 -5.34 5.53 1.76
N GLU A 13 -6.28 6.40 2.12
CA GLU A 13 -6.08 7.85 2.14
C GLU A 13 -5.97 8.30 3.60
N LEU A 14 -4.82 8.89 3.94
CA LEU A 14 -4.54 9.44 5.26
C LEU A 14 -4.62 10.96 5.18
N SER A 15 -5.51 11.55 5.98
CA SER A 15 -5.59 13.00 6.14
C SER A 15 -4.78 13.42 7.36
N ILE A 16 -3.70 14.18 7.15
CA ILE A 16 -2.85 14.68 8.23
C ILE A 16 -3.22 16.14 8.51
N PRO A 17 -3.80 16.46 9.69
CA PRO A 17 -4.17 17.83 10.05
C PRO A 17 -3.00 18.80 9.92
N GLY A 18 -3.13 19.79 9.03
CA GLY A 18 -2.11 20.82 8.79
C GLY A 18 -0.94 20.40 7.89
N ALA A 19 -0.85 19.14 7.45
CA ALA A 19 0.22 18.65 6.57
C ALA A 19 -0.27 18.12 5.21
N GLY A 20 -1.60 18.05 4.99
CA GLY A 20 -2.20 17.58 3.74
C GLY A 20 -2.63 16.11 3.81
N SER A 21 -2.95 15.53 2.66
CA SER A 21 -3.26 14.09 2.56
C SER A 21 -2.16 13.34 1.81
N ILE A 22 -2.00 12.07 2.17
CA ILE A 22 -1.14 11.11 1.49
C ILE A 22 -1.99 9.89 1.15
N ILE A 23 -1.74 9.29 0.00
CA ILE A 23 -2.40 8.08 -0.43
C ILE A 23 -1.37 6.96 -0.51
N HIS A 24 -1.68 5.83 0.10
CA HIS A 24 -0.89 4.61 0.01
C HIS A 24 -1.68 3.54 -0.74
N VAL A 25 -1.06 2.94 -1.75
CA VAL A 25 -1.59 1.79 -2.48
C VAL A 25 -0.69 0.60 -2.22
N ALA A 26 -1.23 -0.48 -1.64
CA ALA A 26 -0.43 -1.61 -1.15
C ALA A 26 -0.95 -2.96 -1.63
N GLU A 27 -0.02 -3.86 -1.92
CA GLU A 27 -0.26 -5.31 -1.98
C GLU A 27 0.15 -5.93 -0.64
N LEU A 28 -0.78 -6.66 -0.05
CA LEU A 28 -0.66 -7.29 1.25
C LEU A 28 -0.89 -8.79 1.13
N ALA A 29 -0.15 -9.60 1.86
CA ALA A 29 -0.43 -11.04 1.99
C ALA A 29 -0.95 -11.35 3.40
N GLU A 30 -2.08 -12.04 3.50
CA GLU A 30 -2.67 -12.40 4.80
C GLU A 30 -1.66 -13.19 5.64
N MET A 31 -1.47 -12.80 6.91
CA MET A 31 -0.71 -13.61 7.87
C MET A 31 -1.66 -14.36 8.79
N ASP A 32 -2.62 -13.64 9.35
CA ASP A 32 -3.72 -14.10 10.19
C ASP A 32 -4.91 -13.12 10.06
N PRO A 33 -6.06 -13.37 10.71
CA PRO A 33 -7.25 -12.52 10.57
C PRO A 33 -7.08 -11.08 11.07
N GLN A 34 -5.92 -10.70 11.63
CA GLN A 34 -5.66 -9.38 12.20
C GLN A 34 -4.47 -8.69 11.54
N THR A 35 -3.59 -9.43 10.87
CA THR A 35 -2.35 -8.89 10.30
C THR A 35 -2.06 -9.40 8.91
N CYS A 36 -1.38 -8.56 8.13
CA CYS A 36 -0.85 -8.87 6.82
C CYS A 36 0.64 -8.52 6.72
N ALA A 37 1.36 -9.26 5.88
CA ALA A 37 2.69 -8.88 5.43
C ALA A 37 2.56 -7.81 4.33
N MET A 38 3.32 -6.73 4.45
CA MET A 38 3.51 -5.76 3.37
C MET A 38 4.37 -6.40 2.28
N ILE A 39 3.84 -6.56 1.05
CA ILE A 39 4.59 -7.13 -0.08
C ILE A 39 5.25 -6.01 -0.87
N ARG A 40 4.45 -5.03 -1.28
CA ARG A 40 4.90 -3.81 -1.96
C ARG A 40 3.88 -2.70 -1.79
N MET A 41 4.35 -1.46 -1.89
CA MET A 41 3.53 -0.27 -1.71
C MET A 41 3.97 0.86 -2.64
N ILE A 42 3.02 1.71 -3.00
CA ILE A 42 3.19 2.94 -3.76
C ILE A 42 2.66 4.09 -2.91
N GLU A 43 3.40 5.19 -2.85
CA GLU A 43 2.97 6.45 -2.26
C GLU A 43 2.58 7.43 -3.36
N LEU A 44 1.34 7.92 -3.31
CA LEU A 44 0.78 8.91 -4.21
C LEU A 44 0.54 10.22 -3.45
N ASP A 45 0.68 11.34 -4.15
CA ASP A 45 0.15 12.62 -3.67
C ASP A 45 -1.37 12.73 -3.97
N PRO A 46 -2.07 13.77 -3.46
CA PRO A 46 -3.51 13.94 -3.66
C PRO A 46 -3.97 14.13 -5.11
N SER A 47 -3.04 14.27 -6.07
CA SER A 47 -3.31 14.34 -7.51
C SER A 47 -2.99 13.01 -8.22
N ASP A 48 -2.88 11.92 -7.45
CA ASP A 48 -2.52 10.56 -7.90
C ASP A 48 -1.13 10.47 -8.56
N VAL A 49 -0.22 11.42 -8.28
CA VAL A 49 1.15 11.36 -8.80
C VAL A 49 1.99 10.46 -7.91
N ILE A 50 2.67 9.49 -8.50
CA ILE A 50 3.61 8.60 -7.80
C ILE A 50 4.80 9.40 -7.24
N ARG A 51 4.96 9.36 -5.91
CA ARG A 51 6.05 10.02 -5.17
C ARG A 51 7.07 9.05 -4.61
N GLY A 52 6.68 7.81 -4.35
CA GLY A 52 7.59 6.77 -3.89
C GLY A 52 7.00 5.38 -4.07
N ALA A 53 7.86 4.38 -3.93
CA ALA A 53 7.46 2.98 -3.93
C ALA A 53 8.43 2.14 -3.09
N ALA A 54 7.95 0.99 -2.63
CA ALA A 54 8.72 0.08 -1.82
C ALA A 54 8.33 -1.38 -2.07
N THR A 55 9.32 -2.26 -1.94
CA THR A 55 9.17 -3.72 -1.80
C THR A 55 9.53 -4.11 -0.36
N GLN A 56 9.54 -5.40 -0.05
CA GLN A 56 10.00 -5.89 1.25
C GLN A 56 11.48 -5.59 1.53
N GLU A 57 12.28 -5.35 0.49
CA GLU A 57 13.74 -5.21 0.61
C GLU A 57 14.21 -3.77 0.42
N LYS A 58 13.47 -2.97 -0.34
CA LYS A 58 13.91 -1.65 -0.79
C LYS A 58 12.78 -0.64 -0.76
N SER A 59 13.11 0.61 -0.48
CA SER A 59 12.24 1.77 -0.66
C SER A 59 12.95 2.84 -1.48
N THR A 60 12.21 3.57 -2.30
CA THR A 60 12.69 4.70 -3.11
C THR A 60 11.63 5.80 -3.14
N GLY A 61 12.04 7.06 -2.96
CA GLY A 61 11.14 8.23 -3.00
C GLY A 61 10.24 8.41 -1.78
N MET A 62 10.09 7.40 -0.93
CA MET A 62 9.28 7.50 0.29
C MET A 62 10.02 8.22 1.43
N ALA A 63 9.28 8.98 2.24
CA ALA A 63 9.81 9.60 3.44
C ALA A 63 10.21 8.59 4.53
N ASN A 64 9.49 7.47 4.62
CA ASN A 64 9.72 6.41 5.59
C ASN A 64 9.65 5.03 4.94
N THR A 65 10.42 4.07 5.46
CA THR A 65 10.29 2.66 5.09
C THR A 65 8.96 2.12 5.62
N PRO A 66 8.19 1.37 4.81
CA PRO A 66 6.92 0.80 5.25
C PRO A 66 7.12 -0.22 6.37
N ASN A 67 6.15 -0.32 7.28
CA ASN A 67 6.15 -1.38 8.28
C ASN A 67 5.95 -2.74 7.58
N PRO A 68 6.83 -3.75 7.79
CA PRO A 68 6.70 -5.06 7.14
C PRO A 68 5.43 -5.83 7.55
N VAL A 69 4.83 -5.50 8.70
CA VAL A 69 3.58 -6.11 9.18
C VAL A 69 2.58 -5.01 9.49
N VAL A 70 1.40 -5.08 8.89
CA VAL A 70 0.33 -4.08 8.99
C VAL A 70 -0.99 -4.73 9.42
N PRO A 71 -1.97 -3.95 9.92
CA PRO A 71 -3.29 -4.50 10.21
C PRO A 71 -3.96 -5.04 8.95
N HIS A 72 -4.76 -6.09 9.12
CA HIS A 72 -5.56 -6.68 8.04
C HIS A 72 -6.60 -5.68 7.52
N PRO A 73 -6.84 -5.56 6.20
CA PRO A 73 -7.81 -4.61 5.64
C PRO A 73 -9.22 -4.67 6.26
N ASP A 74 -9.70 -5.87 6.61
CA ASP A 74 -10.98 -6.05 7.31
C ASP A 74 -11.08 -5.32 8.66
N THR A 75 -9.96 -4.89 9.26
CA THR A 75 -9.95 -4.10 10.51
C THR A 75 -9.83 -2.60 10.26
N TYR A 76 -9.67 -2.14 9.01
CA TYR A 76 -9.46 -0.72 8.70
C TYR A 76 -10.66 0.17 9.06
N ALA A 77 -11.86 -0.40 9.15
CA ALA A 77 -13.04 0.32 9.64
C ALA A 77 -12.91 0.80 11.10
N ASP A 78 -12.00 0.22 11.89
CA ASP A 78 -11.75 0.62 13.28
C ASP A 78 -10.82 1.85 13.40
N PHE A 79 -10.27 2.34 12.27
CA PHE A 79 -9.35 3.47 12.23
C PHE A 79 -10.07 4.70 11.64
N PRO A 80 -10.53 5.65 12.46
CA PRO A 80 -11.35 6.77 11.99
C PRO A 80 -10.59 7.81 11.16
N ASP A 81 -9.25 7.75 11.20
CA ASP A 81 -8.37 8.73 10.56
C ASP A 81 -7.96 8.34 9.14
N ILE A 82 -8.46 7.21 8.63
CA ILE A 82 -8.20 6.72 7.28
C ILE A 82 -9.49 6.46 6.51
N GLU A 83 -9.47 6.75 5.22
CA GLU A 83 -10.41 6.18 4.26
C GLU A 83 -9.72 5.03 3.54
N HIS A 84 -10.44 3.94 3.25
CA HIS A 84 -9.86 2.81 2.53
C HIS A 84 -10.81 2.23 1.49
N SER A 85 -10.23 1.66 0.44
CA SER A 85 -10.95 0.90 -0.60
C SER A 85 -10.09 -0.26 -1.09
N PHE A 86 -10.74 -1.32 -1.56
CA PHE A 86 -10.06 -2.41 -2.25
C PHE A 86 -9.86 -2.05 -3.72
N LEU A 87 -8.73 -2.50 -4.27
CA LEU A 87 -8.43 -2.44 -5.69
C LEU A 87 -8.50 -3.85 -6.29
N THR A 88 -8.73 -3.93 -7.60
CA THR A 88 -8.47 -5.18 -8.31
C THR A 88 -6.96 -5.38 -8.48
N PRO A 89 -6.50 -6.63 -8.68
CA PRO A 89 -5.09 -6.89 -9.00
C PRO A 89 -4.61 -6.11 -10.24
N GLU A 90 -5.45 -5.97 -11.26
CA GLU A 90 -5.10 -5.24 -12.49
C GLU A 90 -4.90 -3.74 -12.26
N GLU A 91 -5.74 -3.12 -11.42
CA GLU A 91 -5.59 -1.70 -11.04
C GLU A 91 -4.26 -1.47 -10.32
N PHE A 92 -3.91 -2.36 -9.39
CA PHE A 92 -2.65 -2.30 -8.67
C PHE A 92 -1.45 -2.48 -9.61
N GLU A 93 -1.46 -3.51 -10.47
CA GLU A 93 -0.34 -3.79 -11.37
C GLU A 93 -0.11 -2.67 -12.39
N GLY A 94 -1.17 -1.97 -12.81
CA GLY A 94 -1.06 -0.79 -13.65
C GLY A 94 -0.25 0.32 -12.97
N LEU A 95 -0.59 0.64 -11.71
CA LEU A 95 0.14 1.62 -10.90
C LEU A 95 1.57 1.15 -10.61
N TRP A 96 1.76 -0.15 -10.36
CA TRP A 96 3.09 -0.69 -10.09
C TRP A 96 4.01 -0.61 -11.31
N ALA A 97 3.50 -0.87 -12.50
CA ALA A 97 4.26 -0.70 -13.74
C ALA A 97 4.72 0.75 -13.93
N GLU A 98 3.88 1.73 -13.62
CA GLU A 98 4.25 3.15 -13.65
C GLU A 98 5.30 3.50 -12.58
N ALA A 99 5.17 2.94 -11.36
CA ALA A 99 6.15 3.11 -10.30
C ALA A 99 7.53 2.57 -10.71
N MET A 100 7.59 1.37 -11.32
CA MET A 100 8.85 0.80 -11.83
C MET A 100 9.47 1.63 -12.95
N ALA A 101 8.65 2.24 -13.82
CA ALA A 101 9.13 3.14 -14.86
C ALA A 101 9.68 4.45 -14.28
N THR A 102 9.07 4.96 -13.21
CA THR A 102 9.46 6.19 -12.51
C THR A 102 10.73 5.98 -11.67
N PHE A 103 10.89 4.79 -11.07
CA PHE A 103 12.03 4.45 -10.22
C PHE A 103 12.80 3.23 -10.77
N PRO A 104 13.63 3.40 -11.80
CA PRO A 104 14.43 2.30 -12.35
C PRO A 104 15.33 1.68 -11.27
N GLY A 105 15.11 0.39 -10.99
CA GLY A 105 15.87 -0.38 -10.00
C GLY A 105 15.16 -0.58 -8.66
N LEU A 106 13.87 -0.26 -8.56
CA LEU A 106 12.98 -0.81 -7.53
C LEU A 106 12.98 -2.35 -7.56
#